data_AF-E3BK23-F1
#
_entry.id   AF-E3BK23-F1
#
_cell.length_a   1.000
_cell.length_b   1.000
_cell.length_c   1.000
_cell.angle_alpha   90.00
_cell.angle_beta   90.00
_cell.angle_gamma   90.00
#
_symmetry.space_group_name_H-M   'P 1'
#
loop_
_entity.id
_entity.type
_entity.pdbx_description
1 polymer ?
#
loop_
_entity_poly.entity_id
_entity_poly.type
_entity_poly.pdbx_seq_one_letter_code
_entity_poly.pdbx_strand_id
1 'polypeptide(L)'
;MTTKTKPDETWLAPSWQRSREAGLRQTKAPENIRVSSASILDKRYKSSKLIDAVVKTALPLFTQILAKTSSRLILTDDEGVILGTWGQEKFHEKLMTIALDTGYCWQEKYAGTNAIGTALHEKRLVSVVAKQHYIRHYHFISCTACPLYSHAGELIGILDVTSEQNEHGLTTQQLVKNMVQLVQNSLLCELDEGEFVLDVALNSAMLKTGWQARLILDEARCIKAHNNTAPTLFNCSNLIGQNYDRFIENHQQSKAFFSNSTRLRKSDKYRVKAQSSQSLHYGDKQFSSAFDQAQKVFGNDVSLLIHGETGVGKGEFVRELHNVSVRRTGPLVSLNCGAIPKDLLESELFGYAANAFTGANKAGYIGRIRQANKGVLFLDEIAEMPLDAQCRLLSVLQDKVVTPVGALESVSIDVQIVAATHQDLFELVQKGRFRSDLYYRLNGLTVSLPALRNREDKIRLISEIFSKYRRGSQTITEPLMSLMLAHDWPGNIRELENCLKVASLLVDENKAIGLNDLPLSMQTQLASFKCNESLEDQGSLDTHINDALIHAYHRYDGNISQIAKSLKISRNTVYRKLRALHIPK
;
A
#
# COMPACT_ATOMS: atom_id res chain seq x y z
N MET A 1 -9.53 29.89 49.00
CA MET A 1 -8.96 28.59 48.60
C MET A 1 -10.03 27.82 47.85
N THR A 2 -10.14 28.04 46.54
CA THR A 2 -11.07 27.33 45.67
C THR A 2 -10.45 25.99 45.31
N THR A 3 -11.03 24.92 45.83
CA THR A 3 -10.74 23.54 45.47
C THR A 3 -10.97 23.38 43.97
N LYS A 4 -9.89 23.43 43.18
CA LYS A 4 -9.88 22.91 41.81
C LYS A 4 -10.27 21.44 41.89
N THR A 5 -11.51 21.13 41.57
CA THR A 5 -11.98 19.77 41.34
C THR A 5 -11.08 19.15 40.27
N LYS A 6 -10.20 18.24 40.70
CA LYS A 6 -9.42 17.41 39.77
C LYS A 6 -10.42 16.66 38.88
N PRO A 7 -10.21 16.59 37.55
CA PRO A 7 -11.02 15.75 36.70
C PRO A 7 -10.98 14.31 37.24
N ASP A 8 -12.12 13.62 37.25
CA ASP A 8 -12.28 12.26 37.79
C ASP A 8 -11.15 11.31 37.32
N GLU A 9 -10.12 11.16 38.16
CA GLU A 9 -9.03 10.17 38.01
C GLU A 9 -9.50 8.76 38.41
N THR A 10 -10.80 8.49 38.32
CA THR A 10 -11.45 7.22 38.71
C THR A 10 -10.88 6.00 37.97
N TRP A 11 -10.24 6.22 36.82
CA TRP A 11 -9.56 5.21 36.00
C TRP A 11 -8.13 4.88 36.45
N LEU A 12 -7.46 5.80 37.16
CA LEU A 12 -6.01 5.71 37.39
C LEU A 12 -5.64 4.57 38.34
N ALA A 13 -6.33 4.48 39.48
CA ALA A 13 -6.08 3.43 40.47
C ALA A 13 -6.35 2.02 39.91
N PRO A 14 -7.48 1.75 39.21
CA PRO A 14 -7.69 0.49 38.50
C PRO A 14 -6.63 0.18 37.45
N SER A 15 -6.21 1.15 36.64
CA SER A 15 -5.15 0.95 35.63
C SER A 15 -3.81 0.58 36.26
N TRP A 16 -3.44 1.24 37.36
CA TRP A 16 -2.22 0.90 38.12
C TRP A 16 -2.31 -0.49 38.73
N GLN A 17 -3.49 -0.92 39.14
CA GLN A 17 -3.72 -2.27 39.64
C GLN A 17 -3.52 -3.31 38.55
N ARG A 18 -4.10 -3.14 37.36
CA ARG A 18 -3.89 -4.03 36.20
C ARG A 18 -2.41 -4.13 35.82
N SER A 19 -1.69 -3.01 35.86
CA SER A 19 -0.24 -2.98 35.61
C SER A 19 0.56 -3.79 36.65
N ARG A 20 0.18 -3.72 37.93
CA ARG A 20 0.79 -4.54 39.01
C ARG A 20 0.47 -6.02 38.86
N GLU A 21 -0.78 -6.35 38.56
CA GLU A 21 -1.25 -7.73 38.37
C GLU A 21 -0.58 -8.41 37.17
N ALA A 22 -0.21 -7.64 36.14
CA ALA A 22 0.61 -8.10 35.02
C ALA A 22 2.10 -8.31 35.37
N GLY A 23 2.52 -8.07 36.62
CA GLY A 23 3.89 -8.30 37.10
C GLY A 23 4.88 -7.17 36.80
N LEU A 24 4.41 -6.01 36.33
CA LEU A 24 5.27 -4.87 36.02
C LEU A 24 5.78 -4.19 37.29
N ARG A 25 6.97 -3.57 37.20
CA ARG A 25 7.55 -2.76 38.28
C ARG A 25 7.84 -1.36 37.76
N GLN A 26 7.52 -0.33 38.54
CA GLN A 26 7.69 1.07 38.12
C GLN A 26 9.14 1.45 37.75
N THR A 27 10.13 0.77 38.33
CA THR A 27 11.56 1.06 38.14
C THR A 27 12.22 0.26 37.03
N LYS A 28 11.59 -0.80 36.51
CA LYS A 28 12.14 -1.63 35.43
C LYS A 28 11.62 -1.08 34.09
N ALA A 29 12.49 -0.99 33.08
CA ALA A 29 12.05 -0.71 31.73
C ALA A 29 11.11 -1.83 31.23
N PRO A 30 10.03 -1.49 30.50
CA PRO A 30 9.08 -2.48 30.01
C PRO A 30 9.72 -3.36 28.95
N GLU A 31 9.19 -4.57 28.80
CA GLU A 31 9.47 -5.38 27.62
C GLU A 31 8.69 -4.80 26.44
N ASN A 32 9.41 -4.27 25.47
CA ASN A 32 8.82 -3.71 24.26
C ASN A 32 8.32 -4.85 23.38
N ILE A 33 7.06 -5.24 23.56
CA ILE A 33 6.42 -6.28 22.75
C ILE A 33 6.17 -5.72 21.35
N ARG A 34 6.92 -6.26 20.39
CA ARG A 34 6.71 -5.98 18.96
C ARG A 34 6.11 -7.22 18.31
N VAL A 35 4.99 -7.04 17.61
CA VAL A 35 4.41 -8.12 16.80
C VAL A 35 5.31 -8.43 15.60
N SER A 36 5.16 -9.65 15.05
CA SER A 36 5.94 -10.07 13.89
C SER A 36 5.67 -9.19 12.67
N SER A 37 6.65 -9.07 11.76
CA SER A 37 6.50 -8.29 10.53
C SER A 37 5.28 -8.71 9.71
N ALA A 38 4.96 -10.00 9.66
CA ALA A 38 3.76 -10.52 8.99
C ALA A 38 2.47 -10.02 9.68
N SER A 39 2.41 -10.07 11.02
CA SER A 39 1.25 -9.57 11.78
C SER A 39 1.06 -8.07 11.63
N ILE A 40 2.15 -7.28 11.57
CA ILE A 40 2.07 -5.84 11.30
C ILE A 40 1.39 -5.58 9.96
N LEU A 41 1.79 -6.32 8.92
CA LEU A 41 1.25 -6.15 7.58
C LEU A 41 -0.23 -6.52 7.51
N ASP A 42 -0.63 -7.65 8.09
CA ASP A 42 -2.04 -8.08 8.16
C ASP A 42 -2.90 -7.05 8.91
N LYS A 43 -2.45 -6.59 10.08
CA LYS A 43 -3.16 -5.57 10.87
C LYS A 43 -3.30 -4.26 10.10
N ARG A 44 -2.23 -3.79 9.45
CA ARG A 44 -2.29 -2.57 8.61
C ARG A 44 -3.18 -2.73 7.39
N TYR A 45 -3.24 -3.93 6.80
CA TYR A 45 -4.13 -4.22 5.67
C TYR A 45 -5.60 -4.16 6.10
N LYS A 46 -5.94 -4.85 7.19
CA LYS A 46 -7.30 -4.83 7.79
C LYS A 46 -7.75 -3.43 8.15
N SER A 47 -6.83 -2.59 8.64
CA SER A 47 -7.11 -1.21 9.03
C SER A 47 -6.75 -0.17 7.98
N SER A 48 -6.57 -0.55 6.70
CA SER A 48 -6.13 0.36 5.62
C SER A 48 -7.04 1.59 5.47
N LYS A 49 -8.35 1.39 5.39
CA LYS A 49 -9.35 2.48 5.35
C LYS A 49 -9.25 3.43 6.55
N LEU A 50 -9.00 2.88 7.74
CA LEU A 50 -8.84 3.67 8.96
C LEU A 50 -7.55 4.51 8.91
N ILE A 51 -6.45 3.92 8.47
CA ILE A 51 -5.17 4.62 8.28
C ILE A 51 -5.35 5.76 7.27
N ASP A 52 -5.97 5.50 6.13
CA ASP A 52 -6.22 6.49 5.08
C ASP A 52 -7.11 7.63 5.58
N ALA A 53 -8.16 7.31 6.34
CA ALA A 53 -9.02 8.32 6.96
C ALA A 53 -8.24 9.21 7.93
N VAL A 54 -7.34 8.66 8.75
CA VAL A 54 -6.46 9.42 9.65
C VAL A 54 -5.51 10.33 8.87
N VAL A 55 -4.84 9.81 7.85
CA VAL A 55 -3.91 10.59 7.01
C VAL A 55 -4.64 11.73 6.29
N LYS A 56 -5.87 11.51 5.84
CA LYS A 56 -6.64 12.49 5.09
C LYS A 56 -7.28 13.58 5.96
N THR A 57 -7.69 13.25 7.18
CA THR A 57 -8.51 14.16 8.01
C THR A 57 -7.85 14.61 9.31
N ALA A 58 -7.25 13.69 10.08
CA ALA A 58 -6.65 14.00 11.38
C ALA A 58 -5.24 14.57 11.23
N LEU A 59 -4.39 13.95 10.39
CA LEU A 59 -3.00 14.35 10.23
C LEU A 59 -2.81 15.81 9.78
N PRO A 60 -3.60 16.38 8.84
CA PRO A 60 -3.46 17.78 8.47
C PRO A 60 -3.76 18.72 9.64
N LEU A 61 -4.79 18.41 10.44
CA LEU A 61 -5.16 19.20 11.62
C LEU A 61 -4.08 19.12 12.71
N PHE A 62 -3.58 17.92 12.97
CA PHE A 62 -2.44 17.68 13.87
C PHE A 62 -1.23 18.50 13.44
N THR A 63 -0.85 18.39 12.16
CA THR A 63 0.32 19.07 11.60
C THR A 63 0.18 20.59 11.68
N GLN A 64 -1.02 21.13 11.46
CA GLN A 64 -1.28 22.57 11.54
C GLN A 64 -1.18 23.09 12.98
N ILE A 65 -1.78 22.39 13.95
CA ILE A 65 -1.92 22.89 15.33
C ILE A 65 -0.69 22.58 16.18
N LEU A 66 -0.08 21.41 15.99
CA LEU A 66 1.04 20.91 16.80
C LEU A 66 2.39 21.03 16.09
N ALA A 67 2.45 21.77 14.98
CA ALA A 67 3.65 21.97 14.14
C ALA A 67 4.89 22.45 14.89
N LYS A 68 4.73 23.14 16.03
CA LYS A 68 5.82 23.73 16.81
C LYS A 68 6.10 22.99 18.12
N THR A 69 5.52 21.81 18.29
CA THR A 69 5.62 21.02 19.52
C THR A 69 6.31 19.69 19.26
N SER A 70 7.09 19.19 20.22
CA SER A 70 7.63 17.83 20.20
C SER A 70 6.51 16.83 20.47
N SER A 71 5.68 16.58 19.45
CA SER A 71 4.49 15.73 19.53
C SER A 71 4.45 14.71 18.39
N ARG A 72 3.82 13.57 18.65
CA ARG A 72 3.49 12.54 17.67
C ARG A 72 2.01 12.22 17.69
N LEU A 73 1.45 11.98 16.52
CA LEU A 73 0.15 11.37 16.30
C LEU A 73 0.36 9.86 16.09
N ILE A 74 -0.33 9.05 16.85
CA ILE A 74 -0.19 7.59 16.84
C ILE A 74 -1.57 6.99 16.61
N LEU A 75 -1.65 6.04 15.68
CA LEU A 75 -2.84 5.23 15.46
C LEU A 75 -2.51 3.79 15.84
N THR A 76 -3.40 3.16 16.59
CA THR A 76 -3.34 1.73 16.92
C THR A 76 -4.59 0.99 16.47
N ASP A 77 -4.50 -0.33 16.36
CA ASP A 77 -5.67 -1.20 16.23
C ASP A 77 -6.42 -1.35 17.56
N ASP A 78 -7.47 -2.17 17.55
CA ASP A 78 -8.30 -2.50 18.72
C ASP A 78 -7.58 -3.37 19.76
N GLU A 79 -6.39 -3.89 19.43
CA GLU A 79 -5.49 -4.60 20.34
C GLU A 79 -4.33 -3.73 20.85
N GLY A 80 -4.29 -2.44 20.50
CA GLY A 80 -3.24 -1.51 20.94
C GLY A 80 -1.90 -1.69 20.25
N VAL A 81 -1.85 -2.35 19.09
CA VAL A 81 -0.66 -2.42 18.23
C VAL A 81 -0.61 -1.18 17.36
N ILE A 82 0.54 -0.49 17.33
CA ILE A 82 0.73 0.72 16.53
C ILE A 82 0.67 0.37 15.04
N LEU A 83 -0.31 0.94 14.35
CA LEU A 83 -0.54 0.84 12.92
C LEU A 83 0.15 1.97 12.15
N GLY A 84 0.30 3.14 12.75
CA GLY A 84 0.90 4.30 12.12
C GLY A 84 1.36 5.34 13.14
N THR A 85 2.43 6.04 12.80
CA THR A 85 3.01 7.10 13.63
C THR A 85 3.40 8.25 12.72
N TRP A 86 3.04 9.47 13.11
CA TRP A 86 3.31 10.70 12.36
C TRP A 86 3.76 11.80 13.31
N GLY A 87 4.73 12.59 12.90
CA GLY A 87 5.31 13.66 13.72
C GLY A 87 6.49 14.30 13.00
N GLN A 88 7.00 15.40 13.52
CA GLN A 88 8.13 16.08 12.89
C GLN A 88 9.46 15.41 13.28
N GLU A 89 10.27 15.04 12.30
CA GLU A 89 11.63 14.49 12.49
C GLU A 89 12.59 15.48 13.18
N LYS A 90 12.27 16.78 13.15
CA LYS A 90 13.17 17.86 13.56
C LYS A 90 13.26 18.11 15.06
N PHE A 91 12.39 17.51 15.88
CA PHE A 91 12.30 17.83 17.30
C PHE A 91 12.55 16.60 18.19
N HIS A 92 13.84 16.46 18.56
CA HIS A 92 14.39 15.77 19.75
C HIS A 92 14.48 14.24 19.78
N GLU A 93 15.64 13.78 20.29
CA GLU A 93 16.07 12.38 20.44
C GLU A 93 15.26 11.58 21.50
N LYS A 94 14.55 12.23 22.43
CA LYS A 94 13.92 11.55 23.58
C LYS A 94 12.67 10.76 23.22
N LEU A 95 11.78 11.27 22.36
CA LEU A 95 10.67 10.44 21.86
C LEU A 95 11.15 9.27 20.99
N MET A 96 12.37 9.34 20.42
CA MET A 96 12.98 8.21 19.70
C MET A 96 13.46 7.10 20.63
N THR A 97 13.64 7.37 21.93
CA THR A 97 14.07 6.33 22.88
C THR A 97 12.91 5.43 23.35
N ILE A 98 11.67 5.77 22.98
CA ILE A 98 10.47 5.01 23.33
C ILE A 98 9.99 4.23 22.11
N ALA A 99 9.48 3.02 22.33
CA ALA A 99 8.95 2.12 21.31
C ALA A 99 7.60 2.59 20.71
N LEU A 100 7.59 3.73 20.02
CA LEU A 100 6.42 4.35 19.39
C LEU A 100 6.33 4.09 17.88
N ASP A 101 7.18 3.21 17.36
CA ASP A 101 7.16 2.80 15.95
C ASP A 101 6.06 1.79 15.65
N THR A 102 5.77 1.62 14.36
CA THR A 102 4.78 0.64 13.90
C THR A 102 5.14 -0.78 14.38
N GLY A 103 4.13 -1.47 14.93
CA GLY A 103 4.20 -2.86 15.38
C GLY A 103 4.43 -3.06 16.88
N TYR A 104 4.71 -2.01 17.65
CA TYR A 104 4.77 -2.13 19.11
C TYR A 104 3.37 -2.14 19.73
N CYS A 105 3.18 -2.98 20.75
CA CYS A 105 1.93 -3.13 21.48
C CYS A 105 1.97 -2.34 22.79
N TRP A 106 0.99 -1.45 22.98
CA TRP A 106 0.89 -0.53 24.13
C TRP A 106 -0.22 -0.92 25.12
N GLN A 107 -0.60 -2.19 25.17
CA GLN A 107 -1.49 -2.68 26.23
C GLN A 107 -0.84 -2.53 27.61
N GLU A 108 -1.66 -2.25 28.62
CA GLU A 108 -1.18 -2.02 30.00
C GLU A 108 -0.41 -3.21 30.57
N LYS A 109 -0.73 -4.44 30.16
CA LYS A 109 -0.02 -5.65 30.60
C LYS A 109 1.46 -5.69 30.19
N TYR A 110 1.87 -4.91 29.18
CA TYR A 110 3.25 -4.87 28.68
C TYR A 110 3.93 -3.53 29.00
N ALA A 111 3.22 -2.43 28.77
CA ALA A 111 3.76 -1.08 28.90
C ALA A 111 3.36 -0.37 30.21
N GLY A 112 2.54 -1.00 31.06
CA GLY A 112 1.95 -0.38 32.25
C GLY A 112 0.92 0.69 31.88
N THR A 113 0.41 1.42 32.87
CA THR A 113 -0.53 2.54 32.65
C THR A 113 0.04 3.54 31.67
N ASN A 114 -0.64 3.66 30.52
CA ASN A 114 -0.35 4.56 29.41
C ASN A 114 -1.68 4.91 28.72
N ALA A 115 -1.73 6.00 27.93
CA ALA A 115 -3.00 6.48 27.40
C ALA A 115 -3.67 5.50 26.44
N ILE A 116 -2.92 4.85 25.54
CA ILE A 116 -3.45 3.87 24.57
C ILE A 116 -4.10 2.69 25.31
N GLY A 117 -3.33 1.99 26.15
CA GLY A 117 -3.80 0.85 26.91
C GLY A 117 -4.96 1.18 27.84
N THR A 118 -4.92 2.35 28.48
CA THR A 118 -6.01 2.77 29.36
C THR A 118 -7.28 3.09 28.57
N ALA A 119 -7.18 3.76 27.43
CA ALA A 119 -8.33 4.05 26.57
C ALA A 119 -8.96 2.77 25.99
N LEU A 120 -8.16 1.73 25.71
CA LEU A 120 -8.67 0.42 25.29
C LEU A 120 -9.58 -0.22 26.35
N HIS A 121 -9.24 -0.07 27.63
CA HIS A 121 -10.04 -0.61 28.75
C HIS A 121 -11.22 0.30 29.10
N GLU A 122 -10.99 1.60 29.21
CA GLU A 122 -12.00 2.56 29.66
C GLU A 122 -13.03 2.91 28.57
N LYS A 123 -12.75 2.56 27.30
CA LYS A 123 -13.62 2.82 26.14
C LYS A 123 -14.03 4.30 25.99
N ARG A 124 -13.22 5.21 26.54
CA ARG A 124 -13.42 6.67 26.51
C ARG A 124 -12.08 7.38 26.32
N LEU A 125 -12.14 8.69 26.09
CA LEU A 125 -10.96 9.55 26.05
C LEU A 125 -10.25 9.53 27.42
N VAL A 126 -8.94 9.27 27.40
CA VAL A 126 -8.09 9.25 28.59
C VAL A 126 -6.85 10.08 28.33
N SER A 127 -6.42 10.84 29.34
CA SER A 127 -5.11 11.52 29.33
C SER A 127 -4.26 10.99 30.48
N VAL A 128 -3.06 10.52 30.16
CA VAL A 128 -2.06 10.06 31.12
C VAL A 128 -0.90 11.04 31.09
N VAL A 129 -0.70 11.75 32.18
CA VAL A 129 0.20 12.90 32.27
C VAL A 129 1.37 12.57 33.20
N ALA A 130 2.60 12.65 32.67
CA ALA A 130 3.84 12.52 33.43
C ALA A 130 3.83 11.33 34.41
N LYS A 131 3.78 11.60 35.72
CA LYS A 131 3.85 10.61 36.81
C LYS A 131 2.66 9.66 36.88
N GLN A 132 1.59 9.92 36.13
CA GLN A 132 0.46 9.00 36.03
C GLN A 132 0.81 7.74 35.23
N HIS A 133 1.86 7.78 34.40
CA HIS A 133 2.39 6.57 33.79
C HIS A 133 2.93 5.65 34.89
N TYR A 134 2.57 4.37 34.82
CA TYR A 134 2.99 3.40 35.84
C TYR A 134 4.51 3.22 35.85
N ILE A 135 5.13 3.23 34.67
CA ILE A 135 6.57 3.06 34.50
C ILE A 135 7.26 4.43 34.53
N ARG A 136 8.27 4.58 35.40
CA ARG A 136 9.01 5.84 35.58
C ARG A 136 9.74 6.32 34.32
N HIS A 137 10.13 5.38 33.46
CA HIS A 137 10.73 5.68 32.16
C HIS A 137 9.83 6.58 31.29
N TYR A 138 8.51 6.55 31.47
CA TYR A 138 7.56 7.36 30.70
C TYR A 138 7.17 8.69 31.38
N HIS A 139 7.77 9.05 32.51
CA HIS A 139 7.37 10.25 33.26
C HIS A 139 7.68 11.57 32.54
N PHE A 140 8.49 11.53 31.48
CA PHE A 140 8.81 12.69 30.65
C PHE A 140 7.82 12.97 29.52
N ILE A 141 6.83 12.08 29.31
CA ILE A 141 5.79 12.27 28.29
C ILE A 141 4.41 12.46 28.92
N SER A 142 3.54 13.13 28.16
CA SER A 142 2.10 13.16 28.39
C SER A 142 1.39 12.69 27.14
N CYS A 143 0.34 11.90 27.32
CA CYS A 143 -0.36 11.24 26.24
C CYS A 143 -1.87 11.46 26.39
N THR A 144 -2.57 11.70 25.28
CA THR A 144 -4.03 11.76 25.23
C THR A 144 -4.52 10.85 24.12
N ALA A 145 -5.25 9.82 24.52
CA ALA A 145 -5.77 8.79 23.65
C ALA A 145 -7.29 8.83 23.62
N CYS A 146 -7.87 8.65 22.44
CA CYS A 146 -9.31 8.61 22.22
C CYS A 146 -9.69 7.41 21.33
N PRO A 147 -10.66 6.59 21.76
CA PRO A 147 -11.13 5.46 20.96
C PRO A 147 -11.84 5.87 19.68
N LEU A 148 -11.61 5.10 18.61
CA LEU A 148 -12.27 5.20 17.32
C LEU A 148 -13.29 4.07 17.19
N TYR A 149 -14.52 4.41 16.82
CA TYR A 149 -15.61 3.44 16.64
C TYR A 149 -16.09 3.37 15.19
N SER A 150 -16.45 2.18 14.74
CA SER A 150 -17.23 1.99 13.52
C SER A 150 -18.64 2.56 13.69
N HIS A 151 -19.36 2.72 12.58
CA HIS A 151 -20.79 3.11 12.61
C HIS A 151 -21.68 2.06 13.29
N ALA A 152 -21.20 0.82 13.43
CA ALA A 152 -21.87 -0.25 14.18
C ALA A 152 -21.55 -0.20 15.70
N GLY A 153 -20.71 0.72 16.15
CA GLY A 153 -20.31 0.86 17.55
C GLY A 153 -19.15 -0.04 17.98
N GLU A 154 -18.50 -0.73 17.03
CA GLU A 154 -17.33 -1.58 17.32
C GLU A 154 -16.07 -0.73 17.47
N LEU A 155 -15.22 -1.06 18.44
CA LEU A 155 -13.92 -0.41 18.58
C LEU A 155 -13.01 -0.84 17.43
N ILE A 156 -12.52 0.10 16.63
CA ILE A 156 -11.66 -0.17 15.47
C ILE A 156 -10.22 0.29 15.66
N GLY A 157 -9.94 1.03 16.73
CA GLY A 157 -8.60 1.50 17.06
C GLY A 157 -8.58 2.61 18.11
N ILE A 158 -7.38 3.07 18.45
CA ILE A 158 -7.16 4.24 19.30
C ILE A 158 -6.33 5.27 18.54
N LEU A 159 -6.76 6.53 18.57
CA LEU A 159 -5.96 7.67 18.14
C LEU A 159 -5.34 8.34 19.36
N ASP A 160 -4.03 8.45 19.39
CA ASP A 160 -3.27 9.06 20.48
C ASP A 160 -2.42 10.23 19.99
N VAL A 161 -2.31 11.25 20.83
CA VAL A 161 -1.26 12.26 20.73
C VAL A 161 -0.36 12.09 21.93
N THR A 162 0.93 11.88 21.67
CA THR A 162 2.00 11.81 22.67
C THR A 162 2.91 13.01 22.51
N SER A 163 3.25 13.71 23.60
CA SER A 163 4.19 14.83 23.56
C SER A 163 5.14 14.83 24.76
N GLU A 164 6.26 15.55 24.64
CA GLU A 164 7.20 15.82 25.75
C GLU A 164 6.69 16.91 26.72
N GLN A 165 5.45 17.38 26.56
CA GLN A 165 4.88 18.38 27.45
C GLN A 165 4.50 17.74 28.78
N ASN A 166 4.63 18.51 29.87
CA ASN A 166 4.28 18.05 31.21
C ASN A 166 2.76 18.07 31.48
N GLU A 167 1.94 18.58 30.55
CA GLU A 167 0.49 18.66 30.71
C GLU A 167 -0.25 18.46 29.38
N HIS A 168 -1.28 17.62 29.39
CA HIS A 168 -2.30 17.55 28.34
C HIS A 168 -3.63 18.08 28.87
N GLY A 169 -3.82 19.39 28.74
CA GLY A 169 -5.02 20.09 29.21
C GLY A 169 -6.24 19.90 28.29
N LEU A 170 -7.31 20.63 28.61
CA LEU A 170 -8.58 20.57 27.88
C LEU A 170 -8.40 20.81 26.37
N THR A 171 -7.52 21.73 25.97
CA THR A 171 -7.25 22.04 24.56
C THR A 171 -6.78 20.82 23.76
N THR A 172 -5.81 20.07 24.29
CA THR A 172 -5.29 18.86 23.63
C THR A 172 -6.37 17.77 23.58
N GLN A 173 -7.15 17.62 24.65
CA GLN A 173 -8.26 16.66 24.67
C GLN A 173 -9.32 16.98 23.62
N GLN A 174 -9.70 18.26 23.47
CA GLN A 174 -10.66 18.67 22.44
C GLN A 174 -10.08 18.49 21.03
N LEU A 175 -8.78 18.75 20.84
CA LEU A 175 -8.10 18.52 19.57
C LEU A 175 -8.16 17.04 19.18
N VAL A 176 -7.76 16.13 20.06
CA VAL A 176 -7.79 14.68 19.82
C VAL A 176 -9.22 14.22 19.56
N LYS A 177 -10.19 14.69 20.35
CA LYS A 177 -11.61 14.37 20.14
C LYS A 177 -12.12 14.86 18.78
N ASN A 178 -11.73 16.07 18.35
CA ASN A 178 -12.10 16.60 17.03
C ASN A 178 -11.49 15.77 15.90
N MET A 179 -10.22 15.36 16.02
CA MET A 179 -9.58 14.48 15.03
C MET A 179 -10.31 13.14 14.93
N VAL A 180 -10.67 12.52 16.05
CA VAL A 180 -11.46 11.28 16.06
C VAL A 180 -12.81 11.47 15.35
N GLN A 181 -13.52 12.57 15.62
CA GLN A 181 -14.77 12.88 14.92
C GLN A 181 -14.59 13.03 13.41
N LEU A 182 -13.53 13.71 12.96
CA LEU A 182 -13.22 13.87 11.54
C LEU A 182 -12.92 12.53 10.86
N VAL A 183 -12.20 11.63 11.54
CA VAL A 183 -11.88 10.29 11.04
C VAL A 183 -13.15 9.45 10.91
N GLN A 184 -13.97 9.37 11.97
CA GLN A 184 -15.22 8.61 11.94
C GLN A 184 -16.21 9.16 10.89
N ASN A 185 -16.30 10.48 10.75
CA ASN A 185 -17.12 11.11 9.72
C ASN A 185 -16.66 10.79 8.29
N SER A 186 -15.35 10.57 8.09
CA SER A 186 -14.80 10.13 6.80
C SER A 186 -15.17 8.68 6.52
N LEU A 187 -14.97 7.79 7.50
CA LEU A 187 -15.28 6.37 7.36
C LEU A 187 -16.78 6.13 7.10
N LEU A 188 -17.65 6.92 7.73
CA LEU A 188 -19.09 6.86 7.53
C LEU A 188 -19.51 7.17 6.08
N CYS A 189 -18.77 8.02 5.37
CA CYS A 189 -19.05 8.35 3.97
C CYS A 189 -18.61 7.28 2.97
N GLU A 190 -17.84 6.27 3.40
CA GLU A 190 -17.37 5.17 2.56
C GLU A 190 -18.31 3.97 2.56
N LEU A 191 -19.47 4.08 3.21
CA LEU A 191 -20.47 3.02 3.25
C LEU A 191 -21.16 2.85 1.90
N ASP A 192 -21.18 1.60 1.41
CA ASP A 192 -21.77 1.23 0.13
C ASP A 192 -23.30 1.35 0.10
N GLU A 193 -23.94 1.32 1.26
CA GLU A 193 -25.40 1.27 1.42
C GLU A 193 -26.07 2.66 1.41
N GLY A 194 -25.27 3.74 1.30
CA GLY A 194 -25.74 5.12 1.34
C GLY A 194 -25.87 5.78 -0.04
N GLU A 195 -26.97 6.49 -0.26
CA GLU A 195 -27.17 7.31 -1.46
C GLU A 195 -27.07 8.82 -1.18
N PHE A 196 -27.36 9.25 0.05
CA PHE A 196 -27.23 10.65 0.47
C PHE A 196 -26.44 10.75 1.79
N VAL A 197 -25.56 11.75 1.87
CA VAL A 197 -25.00 12.22 3.14
C VAL A 197 -25.76 13.46 3.54
N LEU A 198 -26.28 13.44 4.76
CA LEU A 198 -26.96 14.57 5.34
C LEU A 198 -26.20 15.03 6.58
N ASP A 199 -25.72 16.27 6.52
CA ASP A 199 -25.05 16.94 7.63
C ASP A 199 -26.06 17.84 8.34
N VAL A 200 -26.21 17.68 9.66
CA VAL A 200 -27.15 18.42 10.50
C VAL A 200 -26.42 19.06 11.67
N ALA A 201 -26.74 20.33 11.95
CA ALA A 201 -26.18 21.06 13.08
C ALA A 201 -27.18 22.07 13.66
N LEU A 202 -26.97 22.50 14.91
CA LEU A 202 -27.76 23.57 15.55
C LEU A 202 -27.42 24.97 15.00
N ASN A 203 -26.26 25.11 14.37
CA ASN A 203 -25.79 26.36 13.77
C ASN A 203 -25.14 26.04 12.43
N SER A 204 -25.41 26.84 11.39
CA SER A 204 -24.83 26.70 10.06
C SER A 204 -23.28 26.74 10.08
N ALA A 205 -22.67 27.47 11.01
CA ALA A 205 -21.21 27.54 11.17
C ALA A 205 -20.58 26.22 11.64
N MET A 206 -21.37 25.30 12.21
CA MET A 206 -20.90 23.98 12.63
C MET A 206 -20.97 22.95 11.49
N LEU A 207 -21.64 23.28 10.38
CA LEU A 207 -21.61 22.44 9.18
C LEU A 207 -20.19 22.44 8.61
N LYS A 208 -19.76 21.28 8.10
CA LYS A 208 -18.42 20.95 7.62
C LYS A 208 -17.33 20.92 8.71
N THR A 209 -17.72 20.87 9.98
CA THR A 209 -16.80 20.61 11.11
C THR A 209 -16.89 19.16 11.58
N GLY A 210 -16.00 18.73 12.48
CA GLY A 210 -16.11 17.43 13.14
C GLY A 210 -17.36 17.28 14.02
N TRP A 211 -18.00 18.38 14.42
CA TRP A 211 -19.06 18.41 15.45
C TRP A 211 -20.48 18.43 14.91
N GLN A 212 -20.66 18.16 13.62
CA GLN A 212 -21.99 18.00 13.03
C GLN A 212 -22.53 16.58 13.26
N ALA A 213 -23.85 16.45 13.34
CA ALA A 213 -24.49 15.15 13.15
C ALA A 213 -24.42 14.79 11.67
N ARG A 214 -23.98 13.58 11.37
CA ARG A 214 -23.92 13.07 10.00
C ARG A 214 -24.77 11.81 9.89
N LEU A 215 -25.68 11.81 8.93
CA LEU A 215 -26.58 10.71 8.62
C LEU A 215 -26.32 10.21 7.20
N ILE A 216 -26.34 8.90 7.01
CA ILE A 216 -26.29 8.23 5.72
C ILE A 216 -27.70 7.74 5.42
N LEU A 217 -28.27 8.17 4.29
CA LEU A 217 -29.64 7.86 3.88
C LEU A 217 -29.65 7.02 2.61
N ASP A 218 -30.66 6.16 2.45
CA ASP A 218 -30.94 5.45 1.20
C ASP A 218 -31.80 6.26 0.20
N GLU A 219 -32.17 5.65 -0.92
CA GLU A 219 -33.06 6.22 -1.97
C GLU A 219 -34.40 6.69 -1.38
N ALA A 220 -34.92 5.99 -0.37
CA ALA A 220 -36.17 6.31 0.31
C ALA A 220 -35.99 7.30 1.47
N ARG A 221 -34.78 7.88 1.64
CA ARG A 221 -34.40 8.80 2.72
C ARG A 221 -34.51 8.19 4.12
N CYS A 222 -34.41 6.88 4.23
CA CYS A 222 -34.31 6.17 5.50
C CYS A 222 -32.87 6.16 6.00
N ILE A 223 -32.68 6.39 7.29
CA ILE A 223 -31.36 6.45 7.93
C ILE A 223 -30.76 5.04 7.99
N LYS A 224 -29.63 4.82 7.33
CA LYS A 224 -28.88 3.54 7.37
C LYS A 224 -27.76 3.55 8.40
N ALA A 225 -27.07 4.69 8.51
CA ALA A 225 -25.97 4.84 9.45
C ALA A 225 -25.87 6.28 9.93
N HIS A 226 -25.22 6.49 11.06
CA HIS A 226 -24.98 7.82 11.61
C HIS A 226 -23.69 7.87 12.41
N ASN A 227 -23.16 9.08 12.64
CA ASN A 227 -22.06 9.28 13.57
C ASN A 227 -22.57 9.39 15.03
N ASN A 228 -21.65 9.39 15.99
CA ASN A 228 -22.00 9.43 17.42
C ASN A 228 -22.60 10.78 17.85
N THR A 229 -22.42 11.83 17.05
CA THR A 229 -23.00 13.15 17.32
C THR A 229 -24.51 13.18 17.08
N ALA A 230 -25.02 12.36 16.15
CA ALA A 230 -26.44 12.37 15.79
C ALA A 230 -27.39 12.02 16.96
N PRO A 231 -27.19 10.92 17.72
CA PRO A 231 -28.06 10.61 18.85
C PRO A 231 -28.11 11.71 19.92
N THR A 232 -26.99 12.37 20.19
CA THR A 232 -26.90 13.47 21.15
C THR A 232 -27.60 14.73 20.64
N LEU A 233 -27.46 15.03 19.34
CA LEU A 233 -28.07 16.21 18.73
C LEU A 233 -29.60 16.10 18.64
N PHE A 234 -30.11 14.91 18.34
CA PHE A 234 -31.55 14.63 18.23
C PHE A 234 -32.19 14.15 19.53
N ASN A 235 -31.41 13.89 20.59
CA ASN A 235 -31.87 13.29 21.84
C ASN A 235 -32.65 11.96 21.62
N CYS A 236 -32.19 11.15 20.67
CA CYS A 236 -32.84 9.90 20.26
C CYS A 236 -31.78 8.83 19.99
N SER A 237 -31.89 7.68 20.65
CA SER A 237 -30.90 6.59 20.55
C SER A 237 -31.11 5.68 19.35
N ASN A 238 -32.35 5.57 18.82
CA ASN A 238 -32.68 4.64 17.74
C ASN A 238 -33.05 5.40 16.46
N LEU A 239 -32.04 5.84 15.70
CA LEU A 239 -32.24 6.60 14.45
C LEU A 239 -32.31 5.69 13.22
N ILE A 240 -31.70 4.50 13.25
CA ILE A 240 -31.57 3.61 12.10
C ILE A 240 -32.96 3.09 11.67
N GLY A 241 -33.21 3.08 10.36
CA GLY A 241 -34.46 2.63 9.74
C GLY A 241 -35.57 3.69 9.72
N GLN A 242 -35.42 4.80 10.43
CA GLN A 242 -36.39 5.88 10.40
C GLN A 242 -36.27 6.70 9.10
N ASN A 243 -37.41 7.12 8.54
CA ASN A 243 -37.42 8.07 7.44
C ASN A 243 -37.10 9.48 7.97
N TYR A 244 -36.06 10.10 7.42
CA TYR A 244 -35.54 11.37 7.92
C TYR A 244 -36.56 12.51 7.82
N ASP A 245 -37.32 12.61 6.74
CA ASP A 245 -38.24 13.74 6.53
C ASP A 245 -39.37 13.70 7.57
N ARG A 246 -39.94 12.52 7.83
CA ARG A 246 -40.93 12.34 8.91
C ARG A 246 -40.33 12.57 10.30
N PHE A 247 -39.09 12.12 10.50
CA PHE A 247 -38.39 12.29 11.77
C PHE A 247 -38.16 13.78 12.09
N ILE A 248 -37.73 14.56 11.11
CA ILE A 248 -37.44 15.98 11.34
C ILE A 248 -38.70 16.83 11.46
N GLU A 249 -39.79 16.51 10.78
CA GLU A 249 -41.10 17.17 10.99
C GLU A 249 -41.55 17.07 12.46
N ASN A 250 -41.36 15.89 13.06
CA ASN A 250 -41.67 15.65 14.48
C ASN A 250 -40.70 16.35 15.45
N HIS A 251 -39.53 16.79 14.99
CA HIS A 251 -38.50 17.44 15.83
C HIS A 251 -38.30 18.93 15.57
N GLN A 252 -38.73 19.46 14.41
CA GLN A 252 -38.71 20.88 14.08
C GLN A 252 -39.58 21.73 14.99
N GLN A 253 -40.60 21.15 15.62
CA GLN A 253 -41.41 21.83 16.63
C GLN A 253 -40.63 22.17 17.91
N SER A 254 -39.42 21.60 18.10
CA SER A 254 -38.63 21.77 19.33
C SER A 254 -37.32 22.55 19.16
N LYS A 255 -36.64 22.47 18.00
CA LYS A 255 -35.38 23.20 17.71
C LYS A 255 -35.20 23.45 16.21
N ALA A 256 -34.66 24.62 15.86
CA ALA A 256 -34.24 24.92 14.48
C ALA A 256 -32.90 24.22 14.16
N PHE A 257 -32.91 23.37 13.13
CA PHE A 257 -31.72 22.68 12.64
C PHE A 257 -31.32 23.21 11.27
N PHE A 258 -30.02 23.36 11.04
CA PHE A 258 -29.46 23.59 9.72
C PHE A 258 -29.06 22.24 9.13
N SER A 259 -29.42 22.00 7.88
CA SER A 259 -29.07 20.76 7.19
C SER A 259 -28.50 21.03 5.80
N ASN A 260 -27.53 20.21 5.40
CA ASN A 260 -26.98 20.20 4.05
C ASN A 260 -27.00 18.75 3.53
N SER A 261 -27.77 18.51 2.47
CA SER A 261 -27.84 17.21 1.82
C SER A 261 -26.93 17.19 0.60
N THR A 262 -26.03 16.22 0.55
CA THR A 262 -25.15 15.97 -0.59
C THR A 262 -25.40 14.57 -1.07
N ARG A 263 -25.75 14.41 -2.36
CA ARG A 263 -25.84 13.07 -2.96
C ARG A 263 -24.46 12.43 -2.91
N LEU A 264 -24.36 11.25 -2.31
CA LEU A 264 -23.17 10.42 -2.46
C LEU A 264 -23.12 10.07 -3.94
N ARG A 265 -22.08 10.52 -4.65
CA ARG A 265 -21.80 9.95 -5.96
C ARG A 265 -21.56 8.47 -5.69
N LYS A 266 -22.53 7.60 -6.01
CA LYS A 266 -22.24 6.18 -6.28
C LYS A 266 -21.03 6.26 -7.18
N SER A 267 -19.88 5.87 -6.65
CA SER A 267 -18.64 6.02 -7.39
C SER A 267 -18.88 5.43 -8.76
N ASP A 268 -18.45 6.12 -9.81
CA ASP A 268 -18.05 5.45 -11.02
C ASP A 268 -17.03 4.40 -10.56
N LYS A 269 -17.48 3.20 -10.18
CA LYS A 269 -16.73 2.18 -9.43
C LYS A 269 -15.60 1.54 -10.25
N TYR A 270 -15.27 2.15 -11.40
CA TYR A 270 -14.10 1.87 -12.23
C TYR A 270 -13.24 3.11 -12.53
N ARG A 271 -13.39 4.21 -11.78
CA ARG A 271 -12.48 5.35 -11.90
C ARG A 271 -12.11 5.89 -10.54
N VAL A 272 -11.27 5.11 -9.85
CA VAL A 272 -10.45 5.60 -8.74
C VAL A 272 -9.66 6.82 -9.23
N LYS A 273 -10.11 8.02 -8.87
CA LYS A 273 -9.24 9.20 -8.75
C LYS A 273 -8.51 9.04 -7.42
N ALA A 274 -7.48 8.21 -7.41
CA ALA A 274 -6.48 8.24 -6.37
C ALA A 274 -5.68 9.53 -6.53
N GLN A 275 -5.38 10.19 -5.41
CA GLN A 275 -4.31 11.19 -5.37
C GLN A 275 -3.02 10.50 -5.82
N SER A 276 -2.50 10.96 -6.95
CA SER A 276 -1.61 10.24 -7.86
C SER A 276 -0.14 10.36 -7.46
N SER A 277 0.25 9.74 -6.35
CA SER A 277 1.67 9.42 -6.12
C SER A 277 1.90 8.12 -5.36
N GLN A 278 0.89 7.53 -4.71
CA GLN A 278 1.03 6.30 -3.92
C GLN A 278 0.44 5.05 -4.57
N SER A 279 -0.02 5.14 -5.83
CA SER A 279 -0.78 4.08 -6.50
C SER A 279 0.10 2.97 -7.12
N LEU A 280 1.38 3.23 -7.36
CA LEU A 280 2.29 2.34 -8.11
C LEU A 280 3.42 1.72 -7.27
N HIS A 281 3.63 2.25 -6.08
CA HIS A 281 4.65 1.77 -5.15
C HIS A 281 4.16 2.03 -3.74
N TYR A 282 4.24 0.99 -2.91
CA TYR A 282 3.66 1.01 -1.58
C TYR A 282 4.70 1.16 -0.47
N GLY A 283 5.76 1.91 -0.76
CA GLY A 283 6.90 2.12 0.15
C GLY A 283 8.23 1.54 -0.37
N ASP A 284 8.27 1.02 -1.60
CA ASP A 284 9.52 0.57 -2.22
C ASP A 284 10.49 1.74 -2.46
N LYS A 285 11.67 1.67 -1.85
CA LYS A 285 12.66 2.76 -1.89
C LYS A 285 13.24 2.98 -3.29
N GLN A 286 13.49 1.91 -4.04
CA GLN A 286 14.09 2.00 -5.37
C GLN A 286 13.10 2.64 -6.34
N PHE A 287 11.85 2.20 -6.32
CA PHE A 287 10.79 2.78 -7.13
C PHE A 287 10.49 4.23 -6.74
N SER A 288 10.43 4.53 -5.44
CA SER A 288 10.21 5.91 -4.95
C SER A 288 11.31 6.85 -5.43
N SER A 289 12.58 6.45 -5.30
CA SER A 289 13.71 7.26 -5.76
C SER A 289 13.67 7.47 -7.29
N ALA A 290 13.39 6.40 -8.04
CA ALA A 290 13.21 6.45 -9.49
C ALA A 290 12.11 7.43 -9.91
N PHE A 291 10.97 7.40 -9.21
CA PHE A 291 9.83 8.29 -9.48
C PHE A 291 10.16 9.75 -9.15
N ASP A 292 10.78 10.02 -8.00
CA ASP A 292 11.17 11.37 -7.58
C ASP A 292 12.20 12.00 -8.52
N GLN A 293 13.17 11.21 -9.00
CA GLN A 293 14.15 11.65 -10.00
C GLN A 293 13.47 11.98 -11.32
N ALA A 294 12.60 11.09 -11.80
CA ALA A 294 11.85 11.31 -13.03
C ALA A 294 10.99 12.58 -12.94
N GLN A 295 10.29 12.79 -11.82
CA GLN A 295 9.43 13.96 -11.62
C GLN A 295 10.19 15.29 -11.69
N LYS A 296 11.44 15.35 -11.19
CA LYS A 296 12.27 16.56 -11.24
C LYS A 296 12.72 16.92 -12.66
N VAL A 297 12.95 15.90 -13.50
CA VAL A 297 13.44 16.09 -14.87
C VAL A 297 12.28 16.27 -15.86
N PHE A 298 11.11 15.70 -15.55
CA PHE A 298 9.94 15.74 -16.42
C PHE A 298 9.44 17.18 -16.67
N GLY A 299 9.45 17.61 -17.93
CA GLY A 299 8.99 18.95 -18.34
C GLY A 299 10.11 19.98 -18.56
N ASN A 300 11.37 19.63 -18.33
CA ASN A 300 12.53 20.49 -18.57
C ASN A 300 13.25 20.19 -19.91
N ASP A 301 12.51 19.78 -20.94
CA ASP A 301 13.02 19.40 -22.28
C ASP A 301 14.06 18.26 -22.33
N VAL A 302 14.29 17.56 -21.22
CA VAL A 302 15.18 16.40 -21.13
C VAL A 302 14.40 15.12 -21.46
N SER A 303 14.96 14.26 -22.31
CA SER A 303 14.38 12.94 -22.63
C SER A 303 14.54 11.98 -21.44
N LEU A 304 13.48 11.21 -21.17
CA LEU A 304 13.48 10.19 -20.12
C LEU A 304 13.57 8.80 -20.75
N LEU A 305 14.56 8.01 -20.34
CA LEU A 305 14.72 6.62 -20.73
C LEU A 305 14.40 5.71 -19.55
N ILE A 306 13.40 4.83 -19.71
CA ILE A 306 12.98 3.89 -18.68
C ILE A 306 13.51 2.51 -19.04
N HIS A 307 14.36 1.98 -18.16
CA HIS A 307 14.90 0.65 -18.25
C HIS A 307 14.15 -0.29 -17.29
N GLY A 308 13.89 -1.53 -17.70
CA GLY A 308 13.34 -2.55 -16.83
C GLY A 308 12.78 -3.73 -17.61
N GLU A 309 12.62 -4.85 -16.93
CA GLU A 309 12.12 -6.10 -17.54
C GLU A 309 10.73 -5.93 -18.16
N THR A 310 10.35 -6.88 -19.02
CA THR A 310 8.99 -6.93 -19.55
C THR A 310 8.00 -7.21 -18.42
N GLY A 311 6.88 -6.48 -18.40
CA GLY A 311 5.83 -6.68 -17.38
C GLY A 311 6.04 -5.97 -16.04
N VAL A 312 7.08 -5.15 -15.84
CA VAL A 312 7.29 -4.38 -14.58
C VAL A 312 6.39 -3.15 -14.42
N GLY A 313 5.57 -2.81 -15.44
CA GLY A 313 4.66 -1.66 -15.38
C GLY A 313 5.21 -0.33 -15.93
N LYS A 314 6.16 -0.36 -16.89
CA LYS A 314 6.72 0.85 -17.54
C LYS A 314 5.64 1.83 -18.04
N GLY A 315 4.59 1.33 -18.68
CA GLY A 315 3.49 2.17 -19.17
C GLY A 315 2.65 2.82 -18.06
N GLU A 316 2.43 2.12 -16.94
CA GLU A 316 1.75 2.69 -15.78
C GLU A 316 2.59 3.78 -15.11
N PHE A 317 3.91 3.55 -15.00
CA PHE A 317 4.86 4.54 -14.49
C PHE A 317 4.80 5.85 -15.29
N VAL A 318 4.79 5.77 -16.62
CA VAL A 318 4.68 6.97 -17.48
C VAL A 318 3.33 7.65 -17.35
N ARG A 319 2.25 6.88 -17.23
CA ARG A 319 0.91 7.44 -17.03
C ARG A 319 0.84 8.25 -15.74
N GLU A 320 1.43 7.75 -14.67
CA GLU A 320 1.46 8.45 -13.39
C GLU A 320 2.34 9.69 -13.42
N LEU A 321 3.53 9.61 -14.04
CA LEU A 321 4.36 10.78 -14.26
C LEU A 321 3.62 11.87 -15.05
N HIS A 322 2.90 11.49 -16.11
CA HIS A 322 2.09 12.42 -16.88
C HIS A 322 1.00 13.08 -16.02
N ASN A 323 0.30 12.31 -15.18
CA ASN A 323 -0.77 12.82 -14.31
C ASN A 323 -0.29 13.89 -13.31
N VAL A 324 0.94 13.73 -12.80
CA VAL A 324 1.56 14.64 -11.82
C VAL A 324 2.25 15.83 -12.49
N SER A 325 2.59 15.71 -13.78
CA SER A 325 3.35 16.72 -14.51
C SER A 325 2.59 18.01 -14.81
N VAL A 326 3.35 19.06 -15.19
CA VAL A 326 2.80 20.31 -15.74
C VAL A 326 2.01 20.06 -17.04
N ARG A 327 2.39 19.04 -17.82
CA ARG A 327 1.76 18.67 -19.09
C ARG A 327 0.55 17.74 -18.95
N ARG A 328 0.03 17.52 -17.73
CA ARG A 328 -1.12 16.63 -17.45
C ARG A 328 -2.40 16.93 -18.24
N THR A 329 -2.57 18.16 -18.72
CA THR A 329 -3.71 18.59 -19.54
C THR A 329 -3.52 18.29 -21.02
N GLY A 330 -2.29 17.98 -21.44
CA GLY A 330 -1.95 17.58 -22.80
C GLY A 330 -2.25 16.10 -23.08
N PRO A 331 -2.15 15.69 -24.36
CA PRO A 331 -2.35 14.31 -24.75
C PRO A 331 -1.16 13.42 -24.33
N LEU A 332 -1.45 12.26 -23.74
CA LEU A 332 -0.50 11.17 -23.57
C LEU A 332 -0.69 10.17 -24.72
N VAL A 333 0.18 10.23 -25.72
CA VAL A 333 0.16 9.31 -26.86
C VAL A 333 1.19 8.22 -26.63
N SER A 334 0.76 6.96 -26.69
CA SER A 334 1.65 5.81 -26.55
C SER A 334 1.78 5.06 -27.86
N LEU A 335 2.99 4.59 -28.15
CA LEU A 335 3.31 3.75 -29.29
C LEU A 335 4.21 2.61 -28.81
N ASN A 336 3.81 1.37 -29.07
CA ASN A 336 4.68 0.22 -28.88
C ASN A 336 5.37 -0.09 -30.22
N CYS A 337 6.70 0.06 -30.26
CA CYS A 337 7.48 -0.11 -31.49
C CYS A 337 7.61 -1.59 -31.90
N GLY A 338 7.50 -2.53 -30.96
CA GLY A 338 7.53 -3.97 -31.24
C GLY A 338 6.20 -4.54 -31.75
N ALA A 339 5.08 -3.86 -31.50
CA ALA A 339 3.76 -4.30 -31.94
C ALA A 339 3.42 -3.95 -33.41
N ILE A 340 4.14 -2.99 -33.99
CA ILE A 340 3.85 -2.46 -35.33
C ILE A 340 4.88 -3.02 -36.33
N PRO A 341 4.45 -3.51 -37.51
CA PRO A 341 5.38 -3.93 -38.55
C PRO A 341 6.38 -2.82 -38.90
N LYS A 342 7.65 -3.20 -39.11
CA LYS A 342 8.76 -2.26 -39.35
C LYS A 342 8.47 -1.27 -40.48
N ASP A 343 7.83 -1.74 -41.54
CA ASP A 343 7.51 -0.94 -42.73
C ASP A 343 6.40 0.12 -42.46
N LEU A 344 5.56 -0.11 -41.45
CA LEU A 344 4.45 0.79 -41.10
C LEU A 344 4.80 1.75 -39.96
N LEU A 345 5.80 1.42 -39.14
CA LEU A 345 6.17 2.22 -37.96
C LEU A 345 6.45 3.68 -38.31
N GLU A 346 7.15 3.93 -39.44
CA GLU A 346 7.46 5.28 -39.90
C GLU A 346 6.18 6.07 -40.22
N SER A 347 5.26 5.46 -40.97
CA SER A 347 3.99 6.09 -41.34
C SER A 347 3.08 6.36 -40.14
N GLU A 348 3.13 5.50 -39.11
CA GLU A 348 2.41 5.69 -37.85
C GLU A 348 3.01 6.81 -37.01
N LEU A 349 4.33 6.84 -36.87
CA LEU A 349 5.02 7.77 -35.98
C LEU A 349 4.99 9.21 -36.53
N PHE A 350 5.35 9.40 -37.80
CA PHE A 350 5.49 10.72 -38.43
C PHE A 350 4.24 11.17 -39.20
N GLY A 351 3.35 10.24 -39.56
CA GLY A 351 2.20 10.53 -40.42
C GLY A 351 2.58 10.56 -41.90
N TYR A 352 1.57 10.66 -42.77
CA TYR A 352 1.75 10.74 -44.22
C TYR A 352 0.75 11.70 -44.85
N ALA A 353 1.18 12.39 -45.91
CA ALA A 353 0.33 13.26 -46.71
C ALA A 353 -0.68 12.45 -47.56
N ALA A 354 -1.78 13.09 -47.97
CA ALA A 354 -2.72 12.46 -48.88
C ALA A 354 -2.02 11.99 -50.17
N ASN A 355 -2.29 10.76 -50.60
CA ASN A 355 -1.68 10.13 -51.77
C ASN A 355 -0.15 9.93 -51.70
N ALA A 356 0.45 9.84 -50.50
CA ALA A 356 1.90 9.66 -50.36
C ALA A 356 2.45 8.34 -50.94
N PHE A 357 1.66 7.26 -50.96
CA PHE A 357 2.04 5.97 -51.54
C PHE A 357 0.80 5.17 -51.97
N THR A 358 0.98 4.08 -52.73
CA THR A 358 -0.09 3.21 -53.20
C THR A 358 -0.80 2.52 -52.03
N GLY A 359 -2.08 2.86 -51.78
CA GLY A 359 -2.86 2.37 -50.63
C GLY A 359 -3.00 3.37 -49.48
N ALA A 360 -2.41 4.56 -49.58
CA ALA A 360 -2.59 5.62 -48.60
C ALA A 360 -4.03 6.14 -48.57
N ASN A 361 -4.54 6.44 -47.37
CA ASN A 361 -5.87 7.03 -47.22
C ASN A 361 -5.93 8.42 -47.90
N LYS A 362 -7.02 8.69 -48.63
CA LYS A 362 -7.26 9.97 -49.31
C LYS A 362 -7.24 11.18 -48.37
N ALA A 363 -7.52 10.98 -47.08
CA ALA A 363 -7.48 12.03 -46.07
C ALA A 363 -6.08 12.28 -45.45
N GLY A 364 -5.09 11.41 -45.72
CA GLY A 364 -3.80 11.43 -45.02
C GLY A 364 -3.90 10.97 -43.56
N TYR A 365 -2.75 10.89 -42.88
CA TYR A 365 -2.68 10.55 -41.45
C TYR A 365 -1.73 11.48 -40.73
N ILE A 366 -2.15 12.00 -39.57
CA ILE A 366 -1.43 13.10 -38.92
C ILE A 366 -0.12 12.64 -38.25
N GLY A 367 -0.02 11.36 -37.87
CA GLY A 367 1.13 10.80 -37.14
C GLY A 367 1.03 10.95 -35.61
N ARG A 368 1.62 10.01 -34.89
CA ARG A 368 1.58 9.93 -33.42
C ARG A 368 2.30 11.08 -32.74
N ILE A 369 3.43 11.55 -33.31
CA ILE A 369 4.18 12.67 -32.75
C ILE A 369 3.34 13.95 -32.77
N ARG A 370 2.64 14.22 -33.87
CA ARG A 370 1.79 15.41 -34.00
C ARG A 370 0.54 15.32 -33.14
N GLN A 371 -0.01 14.13 -32.94
CA GLN A 371 -1.07 13.89 -31.93
C GLN A 371 -0.61 14.22 -30.51
N ALA A 372 0.67 14.03 -30.21
CA ALA A 372 1.26 14.27 -28.90
C ALA A 372 1.64 15.74 -28.64
N ASN A 373 1.37 16.67 -29.57
CA ASN A 373 1.78 18.06 -29.46
C ASN A 373 1.23 18.72 -28.18
N LYS A 374 2.08 19.48 -27.49
CA LYS A 374 1.89 20.05 -26.13
C LYS A 374 1.68 19.01 -25.02
N GLY A 375 1.94 17.74 -25.29
CA GLY A 375 1.75 16.62 -24.38
C GLY A 375 3.00 15.76 -24.24
N VAL A 376 2.78 14.45 -24.16
CA VAL A 376 3.82 13.43 -23.93
C VAL A 376 3.70 12.33 -24.97
N LEU A 377 4.82 11.98 -25.59
CA LEU A 377 4.95 10.81 -26.46
C LEU A 377 5.71 9.71 -25.71
N PHE A 378 5.03 8.61 -25.46
CA PHE A 378 5.60 7.40 -24.86
C PHE A 378 5.93 6.36 -25.94
N LEU A 379 7.21 6.03 -26.07
CA LEU A 379 7.74 5.04 -27.00
C LEU A 379 8.15 3.79 -26.22
N ASP A 380 7.30 2.77 -26.22
CA ASP A 380 7.62 1.47 -25.62
C ASP A 380 8.41 0.62 -26.61
N GLU A 381 9.32 -0.20 -26.07
CA GLU A 381 10.22 -1.08 -26.83
C GLU A 381 11.05 -0.34 -27.91
N ILE A 382 11.63 0.82 -27.56
CA ILE A 382 12.41 1.66 -28.51
C ILE A 382 13.55 0.91 -29.20
N ALA A 383 14.06 -0.16 -28.58
CA ALA A 383 15.09 -1.05 -29.14
C ALA A 383 14.66 -1.74 -30.45
N GLU A 384 13.36 -1.94 -30.66
CA GLU A 384 12.82 -2.62 -31.86
C GLU A 384 12.65 -1.67 -33.06
N MET A 385 12.93 -0.37 -32.89
CA MET A 385 12.77 0.63 -33.93
C MET A 385 13.79 0.42 -35.09
N PRO A 386 13.36 0.40 -36.36
CA PRO A 386 14.26 0.34 -37.52
C PRO A 386 15.19 1.57 -37.63
N LEU A 387 16.37 1.39 -38.23
CA LEU A 387 17.39 2.43 -38.36
C LEU A 387 16.91 3.69 -39.09
N ASP A 388 16.04 3.55 -40.09
CA ASP A 388 15.49 4.69 -40.84
C ASP A 388 14.57 5.56 -39.96
N ALA A 389 13.71 4.91 -39.17
CA ALA A 389 12.87 5.59 -38.20
C ALA A 389 13.69 6.23 -37.07
N GLN A 390 14.79 5.59 -36.63
CA GLN A 390 15.73 6.16 -35.66
C GLN A 390 16.35 7.47 -36.19
N CYS A 391 16.75 7.51 -37.47
CA CYS A 391 17.34 8.70 -38.08
C CYS A 391 16.36 9.89 -38.07
N ARG A 392 15.08 9.65 -38.42
CA ARG A 392 14.07 10.72 -38.39
C ARG A 392 13.66 11.12 -36.98
N LEU A 393 13.62 10.17 -36.04
CA LEU A 393 13.33 10.48 -34.63
C LEU A 393 14.41 11.39 -34.03
N LEU A 394 15.68 11.21 -34.43
CA LEU A 394 16.77 12.11 -34.04
C LEU A 394 16.51 13.55 -34.47
N SER A 395 16.11 13.78 -35.73
CA SER A 395 15.75 15.13 -36.22
C SER A 395 14.60 15.73 -35.41
N VAL A 396 13.59 14.93 -35.04
CA VAL A 396 12.50 15.39 -34.16
C VAL A 396 13.00 15.79 -32.77
N LEU A 397 13.92 15.02 -32.19
CA LEU A 397 14.50 15.30 -30.88
C LEU A 397 15.42 16.53 -30.87
N GLN A 398 16.11 16.81 -31.98
CA GLN A 398 17.05 17.92 -32.13
C GLN A 398 16.35 19.21 -32.54
N ASP A 399 15.61 19.18 -33.65
CA ASP A 399 15.08 20.36 -34.32
C ASP A 399 13.64 20.69 -33.91
N LYS A 400 12.98 19.78 -33.16
CA LYS A 400 11.58 19.92 -32.71
C LYS A 400 10.61 20.19 -33.87
N VAL A 401 10.89 19.59 -35.02
CA VAL A 401 10.04 19.62 -36.21
C VAL A 401 9.78 18.21 -36.72
N VAL A 402 8.61 18.00 -37.31
CA VAL A 402 8.21 16.74 -37.94
C VAL A 402 7.83 17.00 -39.39
N THR A 403 8.40 16.21 -40.29
CA THR A 403 8.03 16.19 -41.70
C THR A 403 7.25 14.89 -41.99
N PRO A 404 5.95 14.96 -42.33
CA PRO A 404 5.18 13.78 -42.71
C PRO A 404 5.77 13.09 -43.94
N VAL A 405 5.58 11.78 -44.05
CA VAL A 405 6.03 11.00 -45.23
C VAL A 405 5.34 11.56 -46.49
N GLY A 406 6.16 11.94 -47.48
CA GLY A 406 5.70 12.51 -48.75
C GLY A 406 5.29 13.99 -48.69
N ALA A 407 5.46 14.67 -47.55
CA ALA A 407 5.22 16.11 -47.43
C ALA A 407 6.53 16.92 -47.60
N LEU A 408 6.41 18.12 -48.18
CA LEU A 408 7.52 19.09 -48.29
C LEU A 408 7.60 20.02 -47.08
N GLU A 409 6.48 20.21 -46.37
CA GLU A 409 6.39 21.14 -45.25
C GLU A 409 6.66 20.44 -43.92
N SER A 410 7.52 21.09 -43.11
CA SER A 410 7.84 20.66 -41.75
C SER A 410 6.97 21.40 -40.74
N VAL A 411 6.50 20.69 -39.71
CA VAL A 411 5.63 21.23 -38.66
C VAL A 411 6.38 21.27 -37.34
N SER A 412 6.47 22.44 -36.69
CA SER A 412 7.04 22.55 -35.35
C SER A 412 6.15 21.90 -34.30
N ILE A 413 6.77 21.19 -33.36
CA ILE A 413 6.12 20.44 -32.30
C ILE A 413 6.76 20.72 -30.94
N ASP A 414 5.94 20.69 -29.90
CA ASP A 414 6.39 20.75 -28.51
C ASP A 414 5.94 19.47 -27.80
N VAL A 415 6.84 18.49 -27.68
CA VAL A 415 6.53 17.16 -27.12
C VAL A 415 7.60 16.74 -26.12
N GLN A 416 7.16 16.27 -24.97
CA GLN A 416 8.02 15.55 -24.02
C GLN A 416 8.12 14.08 -24.45
N ILE A 417 9.34 13.61 -24.72
CA ILE A 417 9.58 12.24 -25.17
C ILE A 417 9.98 11.38 -23.97
N VAL A 418 9.34 10.22 -23.85
CA VAL A 418 9.65 9.19 -22.87
C VAL A 418 9.83 7.88 -23.61
N ALA A 419 11.01 7.29 -23.55
CA ALA A 419 11.32 6.01 -24.17
C ALA A 419 11.43 4.91 -23.11
N ALA A 420 11.05 3.69 -23.47
CA ALA A 420 11.14 2.51 -22.61
C ALA A 420 11.77 1.34 -23.34
N THR A 421 12.61 0.57 -22.63
CA THR A 421 13.23 -0.65 -23.16
C THR A 421 13.52 -1.66 -22.03
N HIS A 422 13.61 -2.93 -22.40
CA HIS A 422 14.13 -4.00 -21.55
C HIS A 422 15.51 -4.50 -22.01
N GLN A 423 15.97 -4.06 -23.18
CA GLN A 423 17.28 -4.40 -23.74
C GLN A 423 18.28 -3.30 -23.42
N ASP A 424 19.55 -3.67 -23.27
CA ASP A 424 20.65 -2.72 -23.15
C ASP A 424 20.91 -2.04 -24.51
N LEU A 425 20.54 -0.76 -24.60
CA LEU A 425 20.76 0.01 -25.81
C LEU A 425 22.24 0.19 -26.13
N PHE A 426 23.12 0.21 -25.13
CA PHE A 426 24.55 0.38 -25.36
C PHE A 426 25.13 -0.84 -26.09
N GLU A 427 24.70 -2.04 -25.73
CA GLU A 427 25.07 -3.27 -26.43
C GLU A 427 24.53 -3.29 -27.87
N LEU A 428 23.30 -2.80 -28.09
CA LEU A 428 22.73 -2.69 -29.44
C LEU A 428 23.47 -1.68 -30.32
N VAL A 429 24.00 -0.61 -29.73
CA VAL A 429 24.87 0.35 -30.43
C VAL A 429 26.15 -0.33 -30.88
N GLN A 430 26.79 -1.12 -30.03
CA GLN A 430 28.00 -1.88 -30.40
C GLN A 430 27.74 -2.89 -31.52
N LYS A 431 26.55 -3.50 -31.53
CA LYS A 431 26.10 -4.43 -32.58
C LYS A 431 25.61 -3.74 -33.86
N GLY A 432 25.61 -2.41 -33.93
CA GLY A 432 25.15 -1.63 -35.08
C GLY A 432 23.63 -1.67 -35.33
N ARG A 433 22.84 -2.14 -34.36
CA ARG A 433 21.37 -2.21 -34.45
C ARG A 433 20.67 -0.95 -33.94
N PHE A 434 21.39 -0.12 -33.18
CA PHE A 434 20.90 1.14 -32.68
C PHE A 434 21.94 2.24 -32.95
N ARG A 435 21.51 3.44 -33.33
CA ARG A 435 22.45 4.53 -33.61
C ARG A 435 22.97 5.17 -32.33
N SER A 436 24.27 5.46 -32.30
CA SER A 436 24.94 6.08 -31.14
C SER A 436 24.43 7.51 -30.88
N ASP A 437 24.19 8.28 -31.94
CA ASP A 437 23.67 9.66 -31.85
C ASP A 437 22.29 9.73 -31.18
N LEU A 438 21.36 8.86 -31.58
CA LEU A 438 20.04 8.74 -30.97
C LEU A 438 20.13 8.28 -29.51
N TYR A 439 21.02 7.32 -29.20
CA TYR A 439 21.22 6.84 -27.84
C TYR A 439 21.61 7.98 -26.89
N TYR A 440 22.61 8.80 -27.23
CA TYR A 440 23.02 9.91 -26.38
C TYR A 440 21.95 10.99 -26.23
N ARG A 441 21.08 11.17 -27.24
CA ARG A 441 19.98 12.14 -27.17
C ARG A 441 18.81 11.64 -26.32
N LEU A 442 18.55 10.33 -26.32
CA LEU A 442 17.52 9.70 -25.49
C LEU A 442 17.98 9.47 -24.04
N ASN A 443 19.26 9.21 -23.83
CA ASN A 443 19.88 8.98 -22.52
C ASN A 443 20.10 10.30 -21.75
N GLY A 444 19.04 11.11 -21.60
CA GLY A 444 19.06 12.31 -20.78
C GLY A 444 19.04 11.96 -19.30
N LEU A 445 17.94 11.34 -18.84
CA LEU A 445 17.86 10.66 -17.55
C LEU A 445 17.46 9.20 -17.79
N THR A 446 18.27 8.26 -17.29
CA THR A 446 17.90 6.84 -17.27
C THR A 446 17.36 6.46 -15.89
N VAL A 447 16.16 5.88 -15.89
CA VAL A 447 15.48 5.39 -14.69
C VAL A 447 15.28 3.89 -14.81
N SER A 448 15.81 3.12 -13.86
CA SER A 448 15.64 1.68 -13.83
C SER A 448 14.50 1.29 -12.88
N LEU A 449 13.51 0.56 -13.39
CA LEU A 449 12.46 -0.02 -12.58
C LEU A 449 12.86 -1.42 -12.09
N PRO A 450 12.72 -1.72 -10.79
CA PRO A 450 13.06 -3.04 -10.27
C PRO A 450 12.08 -4.10 -10.76
N ALA A 451 12.60 -5.30 -11.02
CA ALA A 451 11.78 -6.50 -11.23
C ALA A 451 10.98 -6.82 -9.96
N LEU A 452 9.82 -7.47 -10.12
CA LEU A 452 8.92 -7.79 -9.02
C LEU A 452 9.63 -8.56 -7.90
N ARG A 453 10.55 -9.47 -8.24
CA ARG A 453 11.36 -10.22 -7.26
C ARG A 453 12.27 -9.38 -6.37
N ASN A 454 12.66 -8.19 -6.81
CA ASN A 454 13.55 -7.29 -6.06
C ASN A 454 12.79 -6.21 -5.28
N ARG A 455 11.46 -6.16 -5.41
CA ARG A 455 10.63 -5.16 -4.73
C ARG A 455 10.38 -5.51 -3.27
N GLU A 456 10.43 -4.51 -2.40
CA GLU A 456 10.12 -4.65 -0.97
C GLU A 456 8.59 -4.64 -0.72
N ASP A 457 7.82 -4.09 -1.66
CA ASP A 457 6.37 -3.89 -1.55
C ASP A 457 5.51 -5.02 -2.16
N LYS A 458 6.10 -6.18 -2.49
CA LYS A 458 5.42 -7.32 -3.14
C LYS A 458 4.11 -7.72 -2.47
N ILE A 459 4.10 -7.83 -1.14
CA ILE A 459 2.91 -8.23 -0.36
C ILE A 459 1.74 -7.31 -0.65
N ARG A 460 1.99 -6.00 -0.60
CA ARG A 460 0.95 -5.00 -0.82
C ARG A 460 0.52 -4.96 -2.28
N LEU A 461 1.46 -5.10 -3.20
CA LEU A 461 1.20 -5.18 -4.63
C LEU A 461 0.32 -6.39 -5.00
N ILE A 462 0.60 -7.58 -4.46
CA ILE A 462 -0.25 -8.78 -4.61
C ILE A 462 -1.65 -8.52 -4.06
N SER A 463 -1.75 -7.93 -2.87
CA SER A 463 -3.04 -7.69 -2.21
C SER A 463 -3.93 -6.70 -2.97
N GLU A 464 -3.33 -5.68 -3.60
CA GLU A 464 -4.03 -4.62 -4.34
C GLU A 464 -4.45 -5.08 -5.73
N ILE A 465 -3.58 -5.86 -6.39
CA ILE A 465 -3.97 -6.54 -7.62
C ILE A 465 -5.11 -7.51 -7.32
N PHE A 466 -5.02 -8.26 -6.23
CA PHE A 466 -6.09 -9.17 -5.83
C PHE A 466 -7.40 -8.42 -5.50
N SER A 467 -7.32 -7.30 -4.79
CA SER A 467 -8.50 -6.49 -4.44
C SER A 467 -9.24 -5.96 -5.68
N LYS A 468 -8.52 -5.70 -6.77
CA LYS A 468 -9.07 -5.29 -8.07
C LYS A 468 -9.87 -6.40 -8.77
N TYR A 469 -9.52 -7.66 -8.56
CA TYR A 469 -10.11 -8.81 -9.28
C TYR A 469 -10.99 -9.72 -8.42
N ARG A 470 -10.92 -9.61 -7.09
CA ARG A 470 -11.72 -10.43 -6.17
C ARG A 470 -13.22 -10.21 -6.40
N ARG A 471 -14.00 -11.28 -6.23
CA ARG A 471 -15.46 -11.25 -6.24
C ARG A 471 -15.97 -11.59 -4.84
N GLY A 472 -16.84 -10.74 -4.30
CA GLY A 472 -17.35 -10.91 -2.93
C GLY A 472 -16.23 -10.85 -1.88
N SER A 473 -16.26 -11.77 -0.91
CA SER A 473 -15.32 -11.86 0.20
C SER A 473 -14.19 -12.88 0.00
N GLN A 474 -13.78 -13.12 -1.26
CA GLN A 474 -12.64 -14.00 -1.56
C GLN A 474 -11.36 -13.55 -0.83
N THR A 475 -10.60 -14.52 -0.33
CA THR A 475 -9.31 -14.32 0.36
C THR A 475 -8.23 -15.20 -0.28
N ILE A 476 -6.96 -14.84 -0.12
CA ILE A 476 -5.84 -15.71 -0.49
C ILE A 476 -5.45 -16.51 0.75
N THR A 477 -5.24 -17.81 0.61
CA THR A 477 -4.76 -18.64 1.72
C THR A 477 -3.30 -18.33 2.06
N GLU A 478 -2.94 -18.36 3.35
CA GLU A 478 -1.56 -18.13 3.82
C GLU A 478 -0.49 -18.99 3.13
N PRO A 479 -0.72 -20.30 2.86
CA PRO A 479 0.25 -21.12 2.14
C PRO A 479 0.46 -20.65 0.70
N LEU A 480 -0.61 -20.19 0.03
CA LEU A 480 -0.51 -19.66 -1.32
C LEU A 480 0.24 -18.32 -1.32
N MET A 481 -0.08 -17.42 -0.38
CA MET A 481 0.61 -16.14 -0.24
C MET A 481 2.12 -16.33 -0.05
N SER A 482 2.52 -17.27 0.81
CA SER A 482 3.93 -17.59 1.05
C SER A 482 4.64 -18.07 -0.23
N LEU A 483 4.00 -18.95 -1.01
CA LEU A 483 4.54 -19.42 -2.30
C LEU A 483 4.66 -18.29 -3.33
N MET A 484 3.67 -17.39 -3.38
CA MET A 484 3.69 -16.24 -4.28
C MET A 484 4.80 -15.24 -3.92
N LEU A 485 5.19 -15.14 -2.65
CA LEU A 485 6.29 -14.26 -2.22
C LEU A 485 7.67 -14.83 -2.53
N ALA A 486 7.81 -16.16 -2.44
CA ALA A 486 9.04 -16.88 -2.76
C ALA A 486 9.31 -16.99 -4.27
N HIS A 487 8.25 -16.98 -5.10
CA HIS A 487 8.38 -17.09 -6.55
C HIS A 487 9.01 -15.84 -7.19
N ASP A 488 9.80 -16.04 -8.25
CA ASP A 488 10.54 -14.98 -8.94
C ASP A 488 9.70 -14.13 -9.89
N TRP A 489 8.55 -14.66 -10.36
CA TRP A 489 7.66 -14.01 -11.33
C TRP A 489 8.40 -13.51 -12.59
N PRO A 490 8.82 -14.42 -13.49
CA PRO A 490 9.55 -14.05 -14.71
C PRO A 490 8.77 -13.06 -15.61
N GLY A 491 7.44 -13.10 -15.60
CA GLY A 491 6.58 -12.13 -16.29
C GLY A 491 6.18 -10.93 -15.43
N ASN A 492 6.84 -10.73 -14.28
CA ASN A 492 6.68 -9.63 -13.35
C ASN A 492 5.19 -9.40 -12.97
N ILE A 493 4.75 -8.14 -12.96
CA ILE A 493 3.40 -7.74 -12.53
C ILE A 493 2.34 -8.30 -13.49
N ARG A 494 2.66 -8.43 -14.78
CA ARG A 494 1.71 -8.95 -15.78
C ARG A 494 1.34 -10.41 -15.54
N GLU A 495 2.33 -11.25 -15.22
CA GLU A 495 2.10 -12.65 -14.87
C GLU A 495 1.31 -12.77 -13.57
N LEU A 496 1.69 -12.00 -12.55
CA LEU A 496 0.99 -11.95 -11.27
C LEU A 496 -0.48 -11.53 -11.43
N GLU A 497 -0.74 -10.47 -12.19
CA GLU A 497 -2.08 -9.96 -12.47
C GLU A 497 -2.94 -11.00 -13.19
N ASN A 498 -2.39 -11.68 -14.20
CA ASN A 498 -3.10 -12.75 -14.89
C ASN A 498 -3.39 -13.93 -13.96
N CYS A 499 -2.42 -14.33 -13.13
CA CYS A 499 -2.59 -15.41 -12.15
C CYS A 499 -3.74 -15.11 -11.19
N LEU A 500 -3.72 -13.95 -10.54
CA LEU A 500 -4.74 -13.54 -9.58
C LEU A 500 -6.12 -13.37 -10.22
N LYS A 501 -6.17 -12.81 -11.43
CA LYS A 501 -7.41 -12.66 -12.20
C LYS A 501 -8.01 -14.01 -12.55
N VAL A 502 -7.22 -14.98 -13.00
CA VAL A 502 -7.73 -16.32 -13.32
C VAL A 502 -8.19 -17.03 -12.06
N ALA A 503 -7.41 -16.95 -10.98
CA ALA A 503 -7.76 -17.55 -9.69
C ALA A 503 -9.09 -17.01 -9.14
N SER A 504 -9.33 -15.69 -9.22
CA SER A 504 -10.58 -15.10 -8.73
C SER A 504 -11.80 -15.46 -9.58
N LEU A 505 -11.60 -15.85 -10.85
CA LEU A 505 -12.66 -16.31 -11.75
C LEU A 505 -13.01 -17.79 -11.55
N LEU A 506 -12.03 -18.63 -11.17
CA LEU A 506 -12.21 -20.07 -10.99
C LEU A 506 -12.86 -20.43 -9.64
N VAL A 507 -12.67 -19.56 -8.64
CA VAL A 507 -13.18 -19.78 -7.28
C VAL A 507 -14.52 -19.09 -7.09
N ASP A 508 -15.45 -19.74 -6.39
CA ASP A 508 -16.75 -19.17 -6.05
C ASP A 508 -16.61 -17.87 -5.24
N GLU A 509 -17.65 -17.04 -5.30
CA GLU A 509 -17.77 -15.85 -4.48
C GLU A 509 -17.75 -16.27 -3.00
N ASN A 510 -16.86 -15.68 -2.20
CA ASN A 510 -16.69 -15.93 -0.75
C ASN A 510 -15.86 -17.17 -0.33
N LYS A 511 -15.06 -17.77 -1.23
CA LYS A 511 -14.09 -18.83 -0.87
C LYS A 511 -12.64 -18.33 -0.83
N ALA A 512 -11.81 -19.01 -0.04
CA ALA A 512 -10.38 -18.76 0.00
C ALA A 512 -9.69 -19.47 -1.17
N ILE A 513 -8.79 -18.77 -1.86
CA ILE A 513 -8.01 -19.27 -2.99
C ILE A 513 -6.77 -19.99 -2.47
N GLY A 514 -6.71 -21.29 -2.73
CA GLY A 514 -5.58 -22.17 -2.47
C GLY A 514 -4.73 -22.44 -3.71
N LEU A 515 -3.64 -23.19 -3.51
CA LEU A 515 -2.77 -23.64 -4.61
C LEU A 515 -3.56 -24.44 -5.66
N ASN A 516 -4.48 -25.31 -5.23
CA ASN A 516 -5.25 -26.18 -6.11
C ASN A 516 -6.27 -25.43 -6.99
N ASP A 517 -6.56 -24.18 -6.66
CA ASP A 517 -7.50 -23.34 -7.39
C ASP A 517 -6.82 -22.52 -8.51
N LEU A 518 -5.49 -22.59 -8.59
CA LEU A 518 -4.72 -22.00 -9.68
C LEU A 518 -4.73 -22.90 -10.92
N PRO A 519 -4.47 -22.36 -12.12
CA PRO A 519 -4.21 -23.18 -13.31
C PRO A 519 -3.07 -24.18 -13.09
N LEU A 520 -3.18 -25.38 -13.66
CA LEU A 520 -2.21 -26.47 -13.49
C LEU A 520 -0.76 -26.06 -13.82
N SER A 521 -0.57 -25.17 -14.79
CA SER A 521 0.74 -24.61 -15.15
C SER A 521 1.36 -23.83 -13.99
N MET A 522 0.57 -22.97 -13.35
CA MET A 522 0.99 -22.17 -12.20
C MET A 522 1.17 -23.04 -10.94
N GLN A 523 0.31 -24.06 -10.76
CA GLN A 523 0.50 -25.06 -9.70
C GLN A 523 1.87 -25.73 -9.82
N THR A 524 2.23 -26.14 -11.03
CA THR A 524 3.52 -26.81 -11.31
C THR A 524 4.70 -25.87 -11.11
N GLN A 525 4.60 -24.61 -11.56
CA GLN A 525 5.64 -23.60 -11.36
C GLN A 525 5.87 -23.31 -9.87
N LEU A 526 4.80 -23.03 -9.11
CA LEU A 526 4.90 -22.75 -7.68
C LEU A 526 5.30 -23.99 -6.86
N ALA A 527 4.90 -25.20 -7.27
CA ALA A 527 5.29 -26.45 -6.62
C ALA A 527 6.76 -26.83 -6.91
N SER A 528 7.26 -26.55 -8.12
CA SER A 528 8.66 -26.83 -8.50
C SER A 528 9.65 -26.02 -7.66
N PHE A 529 9.29 -24.78 -7.28
CA PHE A 529 10.08 -23.93 -6.40
C PHE A 529 10.24 -24.55 -4.99
N LYS A 530 9.18 -25.19 -4.48
CA LYS A 530 9.16 -25.88 -3.17
C LYS A 530 10.14 -27.07 -3.11
N CYS A 531 10.38 -27.73 -4.25
CA CYS A 531 11.33 -28.84 -4.36
C CYS A 531 12.79 -28.37 -4.52
N ASN A 532 13.04 -27.16 -5.02
CA ASN A 532 14.40 -26.63 -5.17
C ASN A 532 14.97 -26.07 -3.85
N GLU A 533 14.17 -25.36 -3.05
CA GLU A 533 14.62 -24.90 -1.71
C GLU A 533 14.87 -26.06 -0.74
N SER A 534 14.19 -27.20 -0.92
CA SER A 534 14.42 -28.40 -0.11
C SER A 534 15.61 -29.24 -0.57
N LEU A 535 16.29 -28.86 -1.66
CA LEU A 535 17.52 -29.52 -2.14
C LEU A 535 18.81 -28.78 -1.76
N GLU A 536 18.75 -27.49 -1.40
CA GLU A 536 19.94 -26.73 -0.98
C GLU A 536 20.26 -26.89 0.53
N ASP A 537 19.30 -27.34 1.34
CA ASP A 537 19.48 -27.59 2.79
C ASP A 537 19.49 -29.09 3.17
N GLN A 538 19.61 -29.99 2.20
CA GLN A 538 19.92 -31.39 2.45
C GLN A 538 21.40 -31.66 2.25
N GLY A 539 22.11 -31.72 3.39
CA GLY A 539 23.45 -32.27 3.48
C GLY A 539 23.55 -33.57 2.66
N SER A 540 24.70 -33.71 1.99
CA SER A 540 25.01 -34.70 0.97
C SER A 540 24.31 -36.05 1.19
N LEU A 541 23.87 -36.71 0.12
CA LEU A 541 23.24 -38.04 0.15
C LEU A 541 24.01 -39.05 1.06
N ASP A 542 25.30 -38.85 1.26
CA ASP A 542 26.12 -39.63 2.17
C ASP A 542 25.80 -39.43 3.67
N THR A 543 25.43 -38.23 4.15
CA THR A 543 25.10 -38.01 5.58
C THR A 543 23.80 -38.70 5.97
N HIS A 544 22.75 -38.59 5.15
CA HIS A 544 21.46 -39.27 5.41
C HIS A 544 21.58 -40.79 5.36
N ILE A 545 22.41 -41.33 4.45
CA ILE A 545 22.70 -42.76 4.39
C ILE A 545 23.50 -43.20 5.62
N ASN A 546 24.45 -42.37 6.09
CA ASN A 546 25.25 -42.69 7.27
C ASN A 546 24.41 -42.66 8.56
N ASP A 547 23.52 -41.68 8.72
CA ASP A 547 22.61 -41.59 9.88
C ASP A 547 21.60 -42.74 9.91
N ALA A 548 21.03 -43.11 8.76
CA ALA A 548 20.18 -44.29 8.64
C ALA A 548 20.92 -45.58 9.00
N LEU A 549 22.23 -45.65 8.71
CA LEU A 549 23.08 -46.78 9.01
C LEU A 549 23.45 -46.86 10.50
N ILE A 550 23.70 -45.72 11.15
CA ILE A 550 23.92 -45.63 12.61
C ILE A 550 22.64 -46.00 13.37
N HIS A 551 21.48 -45.49 12.95
CA HIS A 551 20.20 -45.85 13.55
C HIS A 551 19.87 -47.33 13.38
N ALA A 552 20.13 -47.91 12.21
CA ALA A 552 19.96 -49.34 11.98
C ALA A 552 20.94 -50.16 12.83
N TYR A 553 22.18 -49.69 13.02
CA TYR A 553 23.18 -50.36 13.86
C TYR A 553 22.74 -50.49 15.31
N HIS A 554 22.24 -49.40 15.91
CA HIS A 554 21.71 -49.43 17.27
C HIS A 554 20.42 -50.25 17.40
N ARG A 555 19.56 -50.23 16.37
CA ARG A 555 18.28 -50.95 16.40
C ARG A 555 18.43 -52.46 16.31
N TYR A 556 19.44 -52.94 15.60
CA TYR A 556 19.68 -54.38 15.38
C TYR A 556 20.91 -54.90 16.15
N ASP A 557 21.39 -54.14 17.14
CA ASP A 557 22.45 -54.50 18.08
C ASP A 557 23.69 -55.12 17.40
N GLY A 558 24.15 -54.47 16.32
CA GLY A 558 25.34 -54.92 15.57
C GLY A 558 25.12 -56.11 14.61
N ASN A 559 23.90 -56.61 14.40
CA ASN A 559 23.66 -57.70 13.46
C ASN A 559 23.67 -57.23 11.99
N ILE A 560 24.86 -57.29 11.37
CA ILE A 560 25.15 -56.81 10.01
C ILE A 560 24.26 -57.45 8.94
N SER A 561 23.83 -58.70 9.13
CA SER A 561 22.94 -59.38 8.18
C SER A 561 21.53 -58.80 8.17
N GLN A 562 21.02 -58.37 9.33
CA GLN A 562 19.70 -57.75 9.44
C GLN A 562 19.73 -56.29 8.97
N ILE A 563 20.79 -55.55 9.29
CA ILE A 563 21.01 -54.16 8.85
C ILE A 563 21.07 -54.08 7.30
N ALA A 564 21.83 -54.97 6.67
CA ALA A 564 21.92 -55.05 5.21
C ALA A 564 20.55 -55.33 4.56
N LYS A 565 19.74 -56.19 5.19
CA LYS A 565 18.41 -56.55 4.70
C LYS A 565 17.39 -55.42 4.89
N SER A 566 17.44 -54.69 6.01
CA SER A 566 16.53 -53.56 6.26
C SER A 566 16.83 -52.37 5.35
N LEU A 567 18.12 -52.09 5.10
CA LEU A 567 18.57 -50.98 4.26
C LEU A 567 18.68 -51.35 2.77
N LYS A 568 18.38 -52.60 2.38
CA LYS A 568 18.47 -53.14 1.01
C LYS A 568 19.84 -52.90 0.35
N ILE A 569 20.92 -52.98 1.12
CA ILE A 569 22.29 -52.82 0.62
C ILE A 569 23.12 -54.07 0.87
N SER A 570 24.20 -54.25 0.10
CA SER A 570 25.09 -55.41 0.26
C SER A 570 25.80 -55.37 1.62
N ARG A 571 26.05 -56.54 2.21
CA ARG A 571 26.82 -56.65 3.48
C ARG A 571 28.19 -55.96 3.37
N ASN A 572 28.85 -56.07 2.22
CA ASN A 572 30.15 -55.43 1.97
C ASN A 572 30.06 -53.90 1.99
N THR A 573 28.95 -53.33 1.51
CA THR A 573 28.71 -51.88 1.56
C THR A 573 28.53 -51.39 2.99
N VAL A 574 27.82 -52.16 3.83
CA VAL A 574 27.66 -51.88 5.28
C VAL A 574 29.02 -51.91 5.99
N TYR A 575 29.84 -52.95 5.77
CA TYR A 575 31.19 -53.03 6.35
C TYR A 575 32.08 -51.85 5.96
N ARG A 576 32.05 -51.45 4.68
CA ARG A 576 32.86 -50.33 4.18
C ARG A 576 32.46 -49.01 4.83
N LYS A 577 31.15 -48.74 4.97
CA LYS A 577 30.64 -47.51 5.60
C LYS A 577 30.83 -47.47 7.12
N LEU A 578 30.62 -48.59 7.83
CA LEU A 578 30.91 -48.66 9.27
C LEU A 578 32.39 -48.42 9.60
N ARG A 579 33.32 -48.94 8.77
CA ARG A 579 34.76 -48.67 8.92
C ARG A 579 35.10 -47.20 8.71
N ALA A 580 34.48 -46.55 7.73
CA ALA A 580 34.68 -45.12 7.48
C ALA A 580 34.20 -44.25 8.66
N LEU A 581 33.17 -44.72 9.38
CA LEU A 581 32.58 -44.04 10.55
C LEU A 581 33.28 -44.36 11.89
N HIS A 582 34.40 -45.10 11.89
CA HIS A 582 35.19 -45.42 13.09
C HIS A 582 34.42 -46.10 14.25
N ILE A 583 33.35 -46.83 13.97
CA ILE A 583 32.62 -47.59 15.00
C ILE A 583 33.36 -48.93 15.22
N PRO A 584 33.97 -49.17 16.39
CA PRO A 584 34.67 -50.42 16.68
C PRO A 584 33.68 -51.58 16.82
N LYS A 585 34.20 -52.79 16.57
CA LYS A 585 33.46 -54.07 16.56
C LYS A 585 32.55 -54.28 17.76
#